data_AF-A0A7G4A4H7-F1
#
_entry.id   AF-A0A7G4A4H7-F1
#
_cell.length_a   1.000
_cell.length_b   1.000
_cell.length_c   1.000
_cell.angle_alpha   90.00
_cell.angle_beta   90.00
_cell.angle_gamma   90.00
#
_symmetry.space_group_name_H-M   'P 1'
#
loop_
_entity.id
_entity.type
_entity.pdbx_description
1 polymer ?
#
loop_
_entity_poly.entity_id
_entity_poly.type
_entity_poly.pdbx_seq_one_letter_code
_entity_poly.pdbx_strand_id
1 'polypeptide(L)'
;MKEKIGNIANRLDALGIKQLKPLPQEDAHALMQWAACIDHLNHAAYEAIEAQYSQFNPNASKDEQIIFYKRILAIKNILRELQVVHNDLTKSLQENSALYIPDEATISLNAKYILPELKAKEPKEIVRANFYQLLENISKNNSLSKEEFNYITSLLMQIASRPQGMQLIVKLNYLLTTKNAQLILKPSNNFECSLIQEGRAATSPNYTRKSITPEEDFKTLFKREVLRGAGAKRIPIGVDYRFNDKISSVDLDAYASAGHGLTDGGPAFILLAHELIHGLHNLTGKALYNFSPFFQGPKYEDDPMMQLLYPKNSGFSLGPSAEEYWTIEGGSLCENSIRHEHGFFKRTGHVSAEPGGRALIDLYYIGLARSYEQSDLLTFVNHFENTQTKPDATEDDKVVERLLLLEKYNYFSYSLTDLVELCEYLSPIQLKRIGQLIQKLSAPENPEQTLQEFLMTSPPKSAQLLMAISKSKEINYDEEIDSDTLEKALPNIQKLNELFKSSGFPDELVSAFSDFAENMETKSSKSNSFSA
;
A
#
# COMPACT_ATOMS: atom_id res chain seq x y z
N MET A 1 11.13 22.91 5.55
CA MET A 1 10.99 22.07 4.34
C MET A 1 12.34 21.66 3.78
N LYS A 2 13.23 22.61 3.45
CA LYS A 2 14.59 22.36 2.94
C LYS A 2 15.40 21.34 3.73
N GLU A 3 15.47 21.48 5.05
CA GLU A 3 16.20 20.55 5.92
C GLU A 3 15.62 19.13 5.88
N LYS A 4 14.30 18.99 6.03
CA LYS A 4 13.59 17.69 5.95
C LYS A 4 13.88 16.98 4.62
N ILE A 5 13.75 17.70 3.49
CA ILE A 5 13.99 17.14 2.15
C ILE A 5 15.48 16.84 1.95
N GLY A 6 16.39 17.69 2.45
CA GLY A 6 17.83 17.45 2.39
C GLY A 6 18.24 16.18 3.16
N ASN A 7 17.67 15.96 4.35
CA ASN A 7 17.90 14.72 5.11
C ASN A 7 17.38 13.49 4.34
N ILE A 8 16.16 13.55 3.79
CA ILE A 8 15.59 12.49 2.95
C ILE A 8 16.50 12.20 1.75
N ALA A 9 16.92 13.23 1.02
CA ALA A 9 17.79 13.08 -0.14
C ALA A 9 19.13 12.43 0.21
N ASN A 10 19.77 12.82 1.32
CA ASN A 10 21.01 12.22 1.79
C ASN A 10 20.84 10.74 2.15
N ARG A 11 19.73 10.37 2.78
CA ARG A 11 19.43 8.97 3.13
C ARG A 11 19.15 8.11 1.89
N LEU A 12 18.49 8.68 0.87
CA LEU A 12 18.33 8.02 -0.42
C LEU A 12 19.67 7.87 -1.15
N ASP A 13 20.53 8.89 -1.13
CA ASP A 13 21.86 8.83 -1.73
C ASP A 13 22.73 7.75 -1.08
N ALA A 14 22.65 7.58 0.25
CA ALA A 14 23.30 6.50 0.97
C ALA A 14 22.83 5.09 0.53
N LEU A 15 21.62 4.98 -0.02
CA LEU A 15 21.08 3.76 -0.64
C LEU A 15 21.39 3.66 -2.15
N GLY A 16 22.19 4.58 -2.68
CA GLY A 16 22.58 4.67 -4.10
C GLY A 16 21.56 5.37 -5.00
N ILE A 17 20.56 6.04 -4.43
CA ILE A 17 19.48 6.72 -5.15
C ILE A 17 19.80 8.21 -5.20
N LYS A 18 20.42 8.65 -6.30
CA LYS A 18 20.96 10.01 -6.41
C LYS A 18 19.88 11.05 -6.68
N GLN A 19 19.99 12.18 -5.98
CA GLN A 19 19.27 13.39 -6.34
C GLN A 19 19.87 14.00 -7.62
N LEU A 20 19.07 14.16 -8.68
CA LEU A 20 19.56 14.69 -9.96
C LEU A 20 19.54 16.22 -10.06
N LYS A 21 18.79 16.90 -9.17
CA LYS A 21 18.61 18.35 -9.21
C LYS A 21 18.97 18.98 -7.86
N PRO A 22 19.65 20.14 -7.83
CA PRO A 22 19.94 20.83 -6.57
C PRO A 22 18.64 21.18 -5.82
N LEU A 23 18.75 21.30 -4.49
CA LEU A 23 17.61 21.73 -3.68
C LEU A 23 17.16 23.14 -4.11
N PRO A 24 15.84 23.38 -4.22
CA PRO A 24 15.26 24.69 -4.52
C PRO A 24 15.79 25.82 -3.62
N GLN A 25 15.86 27.03 -4.18
CA GLN A 25 16.07 28.25 -3.40
C GLN A 25 14.73 28.74 -2.84
N GLU A 26 14.76 29.43 -1.70
CA GLU A 26 13.54 29.99 -1.10
C GLU A 26 13.19 31.31 -1.79
N ASP A 27 12.40 31.23 -2.87
CA ASP A 27 11.88 32.37 -3.63
C ASP A 27 10.36 32.24 -3.92
N ALA A 28 9.80 33.17 -4.71
CA ALA A 28 8.37 33.20 -5.03
C ALA A 28 7.87 31.96 -5.81
N HIS A 29 8.76 31.19 -6.44
CA HIS A 29 8.44 29.93 -7.11
C HIS A 29 8.79 28.70 -6.26
N ALA A 30 9.18 28.88 -5.00
CA ALA A 30 9.64 27.81 -4.12
C ALA A 30 8.65 26.63 -4.07
N LEU A 31 7.33 26.86 -3.97
CA LEU A 31 6.35 25.77 -3.84
C LEU A 31 6.37 24.79 -5.03
N MET A 32 6.45 25.29 -6.26
CA MET A 32 6.49 24.44 -7.46
C MET A 32 7.84 23.75 -7.62
N GLN A 33 8.92 24.43 -7.26
CA GLN A 33 10.26 23.83 -7.27
C GLN A 33 10.37 22.72 -6.20
N TRP A 34 9.78 22.93 -5.02
CA TRP A 34 9.69 21.90 -3.96
C TRP A 34 8.81 20.73 -4.41
N ALA A 35 7.68 20.98 -5.07
CA ALA A 35 6.83 19.93 -5.62
C ALA A 35 7.61 19.08 -6.64
N ALA A 36 8.32 19.73 -7.56
CA ALA A 36 9.18 19.04 -8.53
C ALA A 36 10.32 18.24 -7.87
N CYS A 37 10.88 18.74 -6.78
CA CYS A 37 11.93 18.04 -6.04
C CYS A 37 11.39 16.78 -5.34
N ILE A 38 10.25 16.90 -4.64
CA ILE A 38 9.58 15.76 -3.98
C ILE A 38 9.12 14.73 -5.01
N ASP A 39 8.55 15.19 -6.13
CA ASP A 39 8.14 14.33 -7.25
C ASP A 39 9.35 13.54 -7.80
N HIS A 40 10.48 14.21 -8.07
CA HIS A 40 11.71 13.55 -8.52
C HIS A 40 12.23 12.50 -7.54
N LEU A 41 12.30 12.84 -6.24
CA LEU A 41 12.78 11.92 -5.20
C LEU A 41 11.86 10.70 -5.06
N ASN A 42 10.53 10.91 -5.11
CA ASN A 42 9.57 9.80 -5.10
C ASN A 42 9.82 8.86 -6.27
N HIS A 43 9.86 9.38 -7.51
CA HIS A 43 10.05 8.55 -8.70
C HIS A 43 11.37 7.78 -8.67
N ALA A 44 12.48 8.45 -8.33
CA ALA A 44 13.79 7.79 -8.25
C ALA A 44 13.81 6.65 -7.20
N ALA A 45 13.15 6.85 -6.06
CA ALA A 45 13.06 5.83 -5.03
C ALA A 45 12.17 4.64 -5.45
N TYR A 46 11.05 4.91 -6.12
CA TYR A 46 10.18 3.87 -6.65
C TYR A 46 10.82 3.08 -7.81
N GLU A 47 11.47 3.75 -8.74
CA GLU A 47 12.26 3.11 -9.80
C GLU A 47 13.34 2.18 -9.21
N ALA A 48 13.96 2.58 -8.10
CA ALA A 48 14.93 1.75 -7.40
C ALA A 48 14.30 0.50 -6.75
N ILE A 49 13.08 0.61 -6.20
CA ILE A 49 12.32 -0.55 -5.68
C ILE A 49 12.01 -1.53 -6.82
N GLU A 50 11.50 -1.04 -7.94
CA GLU A 50 11.17 -1.88 -9.10
C GLU A 50 12.43 -2.53 -9.68
N ALA A 51 13.51 -1.76 -9.87
CA ALA A 51 14.79 -2.29 -10.29
C ALA A 51 15.30 -3.40 -9.35
N GLN A 52 15.12 -3.24 -8.03
CA GLN A 52 15.44 -4.29 -7.06
C GLN A 52 14.58 -5.54 -7.28
N TYR A 53 13.25 -5.43 -7.44
CA TYR A 53 12.36 -6.56 -7.71
C TYR A 53 12.72 -7.33 -8.99
N SER A 54 13.10 -6.65 -10.07
CA SER A 54 13.54 -7.32 -11.30
C SER A 54 14.82 -8.16 -11.15
N GLN A 55 15.58 -7.96 -10.08
CA GLN A 55 16.79 -8.72 -9.78
C GLN A 55 16.53 -9.87 -8.80
N PHE A 56 15.27 -10.14 -8.45
CA PHE A 56 14.93 -11.24 -7.56
C PHE A 56 15.46 -12.57 -8.10
N ASN A 57 16.18 -13.30 -7.25
CA ASN A 57 16.74 -14.61 -7.57
C ASN A 57 16.17 -15.64 -6.59
N PRO A 58 15.30 -16.56 -7.04
CA PRO A 58 14.71 -17.58 -6.16
C PRO A 58 15.73 -18.60 -5.64
N ASN A 59 16.91 -18.69 -6.25
CA ASN A 59 18.00 -19.57 -5.83
C ASN A 59 19.02 -18.87 -4.91
N ALA A 60 18.82 -17.59 -4.58
CA ALA A 60 19.67 -16.88 -3.63
C ALA A 60 19.57 -17.51 -2.24
N SER A 61 20.68 -17.46 -1.49
CA SER A 61 20.70 -17.87 -0.09
C SER A 61 19.74 -17.04 0.75
N LYS A 62 19.35 -17.55 1.93
CA LYS A 62 18.40 -16.86 2.81
C LYS A 62 18.94 -15.53 3.31
N ASP A 63 20.25 -15.46 3.58
CA ASP A 63 20.91 -14.20 3.95
C ASP A 63 20.87 -13.18 2.81
N GLU A 64 21.14 -13.59 1.56
CA GLU A 64 21.01 -12.72 0.39
C GLU A 64 19.56 -12.24 0.20
N GLN A 65 18.57 -13.11 0.40
CA GLN A 65 17.16 -12.72 0.36
C GLN A 65 16.81 -11.70 1.45
N ILE A 66 17.32 -11.89 2.67
CA ILE A 66 17.12 -10.92 3.76
C ILE A 66 17.71 -9.56 3.36
N ILE A 67 18.97 -9.52 2.87
CA ILE A 67 19.62 -8.27 2.44
C ILE A 67 18.83 -7.60 1.31
N PHE A 68 18.36 -8.38 0.35
CA PHE A 68 17.51 -7.93 -0.75
C PHE A 68 16.27 -7.19 -0.24
N TYR A 69 15.53 -7.80 0.68
CA TYR A 69 14.29 -7.25 1.20
C TYR A 69 14.51 -6.09 2.19
N LYS A 70 15.56 -6.13 3.02
CA LYS A 70 15.91 -5.02 3.92
C LYS A 70 16.18 -3.73 3.14
N ARG A 71 16.78 -3.82 1.95
CA ARG A 71 16.96 -2.65 1.08
C ARG A 71 15.62 -2.05 0.65
N ILE A 72 14.66 -2.88 0.25
CA ILE A 72 13.30 -2.42 -0.14
C ILE A 72 12.62 -1.75 1.05
N LEU A 73 12.66 -2.36 2.25
CA LEU A 73 12.10 -1.78 3.47
C LEU A 73 12.70 -0.39 3.77
N ALA A 74 14.03 -0.25 3.68
CA ALA A 74 14.70 1.02 3.95
C ALA A 74 14.24 2.12 2.99
N ILE A 75 14.08 1.82 1.71
CA ILE A 75 13.58 2.78 0.71
C ILE A 75 12.12 3.14 1.00
N LYS A 76 11.25 2.16 1.25
CA LYS A 76 9.83 2.39 1.58
C LYS A 76 9.66 3.23 2.84
N ASN A 77 10.49 3.01 3.86
CA ASN A 77 10.48 3.81 5.06
C ASN A 77 10.81 5.28 4.78
N ILE A 78 11.80 5.56 3.93
CA ILE A 78 12.12 6.95 3.53
C ILE A 78 10.98 7.57 2.71
N LEU A 79 10.37 6.81 1.80
CA LEU A 79 9.23 7.26 0.99
C LEU A 79 8.02 7.65 1.84
N ARG A 80 7.77 6.92 2.93
CA ARG A 80 6.73 7.24 3.92
C ARG A 80 6.94 8.61 4.57
N GLU A 81 8.18 8.91 4.98
CA GLU A 81 8.54 10.23 5.50
C GLU A 81 8.42 11.33 4.43
N LEU A 82 8.79 11.02 3.19
CA LEU A 82 8.62 11.93 2.06
C LEU A 82 7.13 12.23 1.79
N GLN A 83 6.24 11.25 1.97
CA GLN A 83 4.79 11.48 1.86
C GLN A 83 4.29 12.45 2.94
N VAL A 84 4.81 12.40 4.17
CA VAL A 84 4.47 13.39 5.21
C VAL A 84 4.88 14.80 4.77
N VAL A 85 6.08 14.96 4.21
CA VAL A 85 6.52 16.26 3.66
C VAL A 85 5.66 16.70 2.48
N HIS A 86 5.24 15.75 1.62
CA HIS A 86 4.33 16.02 0.51
C HIS A 86 2.94 16.48 0.99
N ASN A 87 2.41 15.88 2.05
CA ASN A 87 1.16 16.30 2.68
C ASN A 87 1.23 17.76 3.16
N ASP A 88 2.35 18.14 3.79
CA ASP A 88 2.57 19.52 4.24
C ASP A 88 2.68 20.51 3.07
N LEU A 89 3.43 20.16 2.02
CA LEU A 89 3.53 21.00 0.82
C LEU A 89 2.17 21.19 0.13
N THR A 90 1.38 20.12 0.06
CA THR A 90 0.08 20.14 -0.62
C THR A 90 -0.89 21.12 0.05
N LYS A 91 -0.84 21.26 1.39
CA LYS A 91 -1.65 22.27 2.12
C LYS A 91 -1.37 23.67 1.56
N SER A 92 -0.10 24.04 1.42
CA SER A 92 0.30 25.33 0.86
C SER A 92 -0.07 25.48 -0.61
N LEU A 93 0.03 24.43 -1.42
CA LEU A 93 -0.41 24.46 -2.81
C LEU A 93 -1.93 24.69 -2.91
N GLN A 94 -2.72 24.00 -2.09
CA GLN A 94 -4.17 24.13 -2.04
C GLN A 94 -4.62 25.53 -1.63
N GLU A 95 -4.00 26.12 -0.60
CA GLU A 95 -4.28 27.49 -0.14
C GLU A 95 -4.06 28.53 -1.26
N ASN A 96 -3.08 28.28 -2.13
CA ASN A 96 -2.80 29.11 -3.31
C ASN A 96 -3.59 28.68 -4.57
N SER A 97 -4.53 27.75 -4.42
CA SER A 97 -5.27 27.11 -5.50
C SER A 97 -4.35 26.54 -6.61
N ALA A 98 -3.10 26.21 -6.29
CA ALA A 98 -2.09 25.79 -7.25
C ALA A 98 -2.11 24.26 -7.47
N LEU A 99 -1.71 23.80 -8.66
CA LEU A 99 -1.57 22.38 -8.97
C LEU A 99 -0.25 22.17 -9.69
N TYR A 100 0.59 21.28 -9.16
CA TYR A 100 1.85 20.94 -9.80
C TYR A 100 1.62 20.00 -10.99
N ILE A 101 2.10 20.41 -12.16
CA ILE A 101 2.14 19.61 -13.38
C ILE A 101 3.59 19.71 -13.91
N PRO A 102 4.36 18.60 -13.96
CA PRO A 102 5.77 18.64 -14.37
C PRO A 102 5.97 19.15 -15.79
N ASP A 103 5.12 18.71 -16.71
CA ASP A 103 5.17 19.07 -18.12
C ASP A 103 3.75 19.25 -18.68
N GLU A 104 3.35 20.51 -18.82
CA GLU A 104 2.04 20.89 -19.37
C GLU A 104 1.86 20.46 -20.83
N ALA A 105 2.93 20.22 -21.59
CA ALA A 105 2.85 19.78 -22.99
C ALA A 105 2.37 18.34 -23.14
N THR A 106 2.48 17.53 -22.08
CA THR A 106 2.04 16.12 -22.07
C THR A 106 0.54 15.95 -21.80
N ILE A 107 -0.17 17.05 -21.48
CA ILE A 107 -1.59 17.00 -21.15
C ILE A 107 -2.40 16.54 -22.37
N SER A 108 -2.99 15.36 -22.27
CA SER A 108 -3.85 14.78 -23.29
C SER A 108 -5.22 14.45 -22.70
N LEU A 109 -6.22 15.26 -23.03
CA LEU A 109 -7.58 15.13 -22.52
C LEU A 109 -8.54 14.64 -23.60
N ASN A 110 -9.48 13.79 -23.19
CA ASN A 110 -10.55 13.35 -24.08
C ASN A 110 -11.68 14.39 -24.07
N ALA A 111 -11.89 15.08 -25.20
CA ALA A 111 -12.89 16.14 -25.37
C ALA A 111 -14.32 15.74 -24.97
N LYS A 112 -14.65 14.45 -25.01
CA LYS A 112 -15.95 13.92 -24.56
C LYS A 112 -16.21 14.18 -23.08
N TYR A 113 -15.17 14.13 -22.25
CA TYR A 113 -15.26 14.25 -20.80
C TYR A 113 -14.94 15.66 -20.30
N ILE A 114 -14.85 16.64 -21.20
CA ILE A 114 -14.67 18.04 -20.82
C ILE A 114 -16.06 18.68 -20.69
N LEU A 115 -16.35 19.24 -19.51
CA LEU A 115 -17.57 19.99 -19.25
C LEU A 115 -17.69 21.18 -20.24
N PRO A 116 -18.90 21.49 -20.77
CA PRO A 116 -19.08 22.52 -21.79
C PRO A 116 -18.42 23.87 -21.45
N GLU A 117 -18.54 24.32 -20.21
CA GLU A 117 -18.01 25.56 -19.67
C GLU A 117 -16.47 25.61 -19.56
N LEU A 118 -15.80 24.45 -19.69
CA LEU A 118 -14.34 24.35 -19.64
C LEU A 118 -13.72 24.20 -21.04
N LYS A 119 -14.49 23.96 -22.10
CA LYS A 119 -13.97 23.64 -23.44
C LYS A 119 -13.14 24.76 -24.09
N ALA A 120 -13.35 26.00 -23.68
CA ALA A 120 -12.61 27.16 -24.19
C ALA A 120 -11.33 27.48 -23.39
N LYS A 121 -11.06 26.74 -22.31
CA LYS A 121 -9.89 26.96 -21.45
C LYS A 121 -8.68 26.19 -21.95
N GLU A 122 -7.49 26.63 -21.53
CA GLU A 122 -6.26 25.90 -21.79
C GLU A 122 -6.26 24.53 -21.08
N PRO A 123 -5.64 23.47 -21.63
CA PRO A 123 -5.68 22.12 -21.05
C PRO A 123 -5.35 22.07 -19.55
N LYS A 124 -4.32 22.81 -19.11
CA LYS A 124 -3.94 22.91 -17.69
C LYS A 124 -5.03 23.53 -16.80
N GLU A 125 -5.76 24.51 -17.32
CA GLU A 125 -6.84 25.17 -16.60
C GLU A 125 -8.05 24.24 -16.50
N ILE A 126 -8.28 23.40 -17.51
CA ILE A 126 -9.28 22.34 -17.48
C ILE A 126 -8.95 21.32 -16.38
N VAL A 127 -7.71 20.84 -16.33
CA VAL A 127 -7.26 19.90 -15.28
C VAL A 127 -7.41 20.53 -13.90
N ARG A 128 -6.88 21.73 -13.71
CA ARG A 128 -6.96 22.47 -12.44
C ARG A 128 -8.41 22.69 -11.98
N ALA A 129 -9.30 23.11 -12.88
CA ALA A 129 -10.71 23.30 -12.56
C ALA A 129 -11.39 21.99 -12.14
N ASN A 130 -11.16 20.89 -12.86
CA ASN A 130 -11.73 19.59 -12.51
C ASN A 130 -11.18 19.06 -11.18
N PHE A 131 -9.89 19.26 -10.89
CA PHE A 131 -9.27 18.88 -9.62
C PHE A 131 -9.94 19.60 -8.44
N TYR A 132 -10.03 20.93 -8.48
CA TYR A 132 -10.63 21.69 -7.39
C TYR A 132 -12.14 21.45 -7.24
N GLN A 133 -12.86 21.24 -8.35
CA GLN A 133 -14.26 20.85 -8.29
C GLN A 133 -14.45 19.45 -7.65
N LEU A 134 -13.55 18.51 -7.93
CA LEU A 134 -13.56 17.21 -7.25
C LEU A 134 -13.32 17.35 -5.75
N LEU A 135 -12.35 18.17 -5.32
CA LEU A 135 -12.11 18.44 -3.91
C LEU A 135 -13.32 19.08 -3.23
N GLU A 136 -13.99 20.03 -3.88
CA GLU A 136 -15.22 20.64 -3.39
C GLU A 136 -16.34 19.60 -3.25
N ASN A 137 -16.49 18.71 -4.23
CA ASN A 137 -17.45 17.61 -4.17
C ASN A 137 -17.13 16.64 -3.02
N ILE A 138 -15.87 16.30 -2.79
CA ILE A 138 -15.45 15.46 -1.66
C ILE A 138 -15.78 16.17 -0.35
N SER A 139 -15.43 17.44 -0.20
CA SER A 139 -15.71 18.21 1.02
C SER A 139 -17.21 18.30 1.33
N LYS A 140 -18.07 18.45 0.31
CA LYS A 140 -19.53 18.51 0.49
C LYS A 140 -20.19 17.16 0.79
N ASN A 141 -19.67 16.08 0.20
CA ASN A 141 -20.30 14.76 0.26
C ASN A 141 -19.82 13.92 1.45
N ASN A 142 -18.78 14.37 2.16
CA ASN A 142 -18.12 13.59 3.20
C ASN A 142 -18.03 14.36 4.51
N SER A 143 -17.95 13.61 5.61
CA SER A 143 -17.71 14.14 6.96
C SER A 143 -16.27 13.86 7.36
N LEU A 144 -15.31 14.28 6.53
CA LEU A 144 -13.88 14.09 6.80
C LEU A 144 -13.37 15.13 7.78
N SER A 145 -12.43 14.73 8.64
CA SER A 145 -11.60 15.68 9.38
C SER A 145 -10.72 16.49 8.43
N LYS A 146 -10.10 17.57 8.95
CA LYS A 146 -9.18 18.39 8.17
C LYS A 146 -7.96 17.59 7.74
N GLU A 147 -7.44 16.74 8.62
CA GLU A 147 -6.28 15.89 8.40
C GLU A 147 -6.58 14.84 7.32
N GLU A 148 -7.73 14.17 7.41
CA GLU A 148 -8.20 13.20 6.43
C GLU A 148 -8.36 13.82 5.04
N PHE A 149 -8.98 15.00 4.96
CA PHE A 149 -9.16 15.71 3.70
C PHE A 149 -7.82 16.17 3.09
N ASN A 150 -6.89 16.64 3.91
CA ASN A 150 -5.55 17.03 3.45
C ASN A 150 -4.77 15.82 2.91
N TYR A 151 -4.85 14.67 3.58
CA TYR A 151 -4.22 13.44 3.12
C TYR A 151 -4.74 13.03 1.73
N ILE A 152 -6.07 12.98 1.54
CA ILE A 152 -6.67 12.68 0.24
C ILE A 152 -6.26 13.69 -0.83
N THR A 153 -6.25 14.98 -0.47
CA THR A 153 -5.84 16.04 -1.39
C THR A 153 -4.41 15.81 -1.90
N SER A 154 -3.50 15.37 -1.02
CA SER A 154 -2.13 15.02 -1.38
C SER A 154 -2.06 13.86 -2.38
N LEU A 155 -2.81 12.78 -2.16
CA LEU A 155 -2.81 11.60 -3.04
C LEU A 155 -3.42 11.95 -4.40
N LEU A 156 -4.54 12.70 -4.41
CA LEU A 156 -5.17 13.17 -5.64
C LEU A 156 -4.26 14.11 -6.42
N MET A 157 -3.44 14.92 -5.75
CA MET A 157 -2.47 15.80 -6.42
C MET A 157 -1.35 14.99 -7.09
N GLN A 158 -0.86 13.92 -6.44
CA GLN A 158 0.09 12.99 -7.06
C GLN A 158 -0.51 12.33 -8.31
N ILE A 159 -1.75 11.85 -8.22
CA ILE A 159 -2.50 11.29 -9.36
C ILE A 159 -2.63 12.34 -10.47
N ALA A 160 -3.11 13.55 -10.14
CA ALA A 160 -3.35 14.61 -11.12
C ALA A 160 -2.08 15.20 -11.76
N SER A 161 -0.89 14.84 -11.27
CA SER A 161 0.38 15.35 -11.79
C SER A 161 0.79 14.74 -13.13
N ARG A 162 0.20 13.60 -13.54
CA ARG A 162 0.57 12.87 -14.76
C ARG A 162 -0.63 12.61 -15.70
N PRO A 163 -0.40 12.42 -17.02
CA PRO A 163 -1.49 12.43 -18.02
C PRO A 163 -2.64 11.45 -17.78
N GLN A 164 -2.39 10.20 -17.41
CA GLN A 164 -3.43 9.20 -17.16
C GLN A 164 -4.21 9.54 -15.89
N GLY A 165 -3.53 9.95 -14.83
CA GLY A 165 -4.19 10.46 -13.63
C GLY A 165 -5.02 11.73 -13.89
N MET A 166 -4.55 12.66 -14.75
CA MET A 166 -5.37 13.79 -15.20
C MET A 166 -6.64 13.34 -15.93
N GLN A 167 -6.54 12.35 -16.82
CA GLN A 167 -7.71 11.77 -17.49
C GLN A 167 -8.69 11.13 -16.50
N LEU A 168 -8.17 10.46 -15.46
CA LEU A 168 -8.97 9.91 -14.37
C LEU A 168 -9.76 11.01 -13.64
N ILE A 169 -9.09 12.07 -13.18
CA ILE A 169 -9.73 13.19 -12.45
C ILE A 169 -10.78 13.89 -13.32
N VAL A 170 -10.45 14.24 -14.57
CA VAL A 170 -11.37 14.92 -15.49
C VAL A 170 -12.59 14.06 -15.78
N LYS A 171 -12.39 12.77 -16.08
CA LYS A 171 -13.50 11.85 -16.38
C LYS A 171 -14.38 11.59 -15.16
N LEU A 172 -13.78 11.47 -13.97
CA LEU A 172 -14.50 11.28 -12.72
C LEU A 172 -15.41 12.48 -12.43
N ASN A 173 -14.84 13.68 -12.45
CA ASN A 173 -15.59 14.90 -12.16
C ASN A 173 -16.70 15.17 -13.21
N TYR A 174 -16.43 14.91 -14.48
CA TYR A 174 -17.45 14.94 -15.54
C TYR A 174 -18.64 14.01 -15.23
N LEU A 175 -18.37 12.76 -14.83
CA LEU A 175 -19.41 11.79 -14.54
C LEU A 175 -20.18 12.14 -13.27
N LEU A 176 -19.51 12.61 -12.21
CA LEU A 176 -20.15 13.07 -10.98
C LEU A 176 -21.12 14.22 -11.28
N THR A 177 -20.68 15.20 -12.06
CA THR A 177 -21.48 16.38 -12.43
C THR A 177 -22.66 15.98 -13.32
N THR A 178 -22.39 15.32 -14.46
CA THR A 178 -23.43 15.01 -15.46
C THR A 178 -24.45 13.98 -14.98
N LYS A 179 -24.07 13.10 -14.05
CA LYS A 179 -24.99 12.13 -13.44
C LYS A 179 -25.60 12.62 -12.13
N ASN A 180 -25.26 13.81 -11.62
CA ASN A 180 -25.64 14.23 -10.27
C ASN A 180 -25.35 13.12 -9.24
N ALA A 181 -24.10 12.63 -9.25
CA ALA A 181 -23.64 11.54 -8.41
C ALA A 181 -22.63 12.04 -7.37
N GLN A 182 -22.46 11.27 -6.30
CA GLN A 182 -21.62 11.60 -5.17
C GLN A 182 -20.47 10.60 -5.03
N LEU A 183 -19.27 11.13 -4.79
CA LEU A 183 -18.12 10.36 -4.34
C LEU A 183 -18.02 10.47 -2.82
N ILE A 184 -18.09 9.33 -2.14
CA ILE A 184 -18.10 9.25 -0.68
C ILE A 184 -16.84 8.52 -0.23
N LEU A 185 -15.87 9.23 0.33
CA LEU A 185 -14.67 8.68 0.93
C LEU A 185 -14.91 8.47 2.42
N LYS A 186 -14.59 7.27 2.94
CA LYS A 186 -14.81 6.91 4.35
C LYS A 186 -13.58 6.25 4.96
N PRO A 187 -13.36 6.40 6.28
CA PRO A 187 -12.29 5.66 6.96
C PRO A 187 -12.46 4.16 6.80
N SER A 188 -11.39 3.49 6.38
CA SER A 188 -11.27 2.04 6.32
C SER A 188 -9.87 1.62 6.75
N ASN A 189 -9.67 0.32 6.98
CA ASN A 189 -8.35 -0.23 7.25
C ASN A 189 -7.52 -0.44 5.98
N ASN A 190 -8.17 -0.42 4.81
CA ASN A 190 -7.57 -0.61 3.49
C ASN A 190 -8.11 0.43 2.50
N PHE A 191 -7.52 0.48 1.30
CA PHE A 191 -8.15 1.09 0.13
C PHE A 191 -9.12 0.08 -0.47
N GLU A 192 -10.38 0.47 -0.66
CA GLU A 192 -11.41 -0.42 -1.22
C GLU A 192 -12.57 0.39 -1.83
N CYS A 193 -13.19 -0.11 -2.90
CA CYS A 193 -14.38 0.48 -3.51
C CYS A 193 -15.51 -0.53 -3.44
N SER A 194 -16.61 -0.16 -2.78
CA SER A 194 -17.76 -1.06 -2.72
C SER A 194 -18.47 -1.09 -4.07
N LEU A 195 -18.75 -2.31 -4.54
CA LEU A 195 -19.58 -2.52 -5.69
C LEU A 195 -21.05 -2.16 -5.38
N ILE A 196 -21.63 -1.30 -6.21
CA ILE A 196 -23.02 -0.87 -6.07
C ILE A 196 -23.88 -1.61 -7.09
N GLN A 197 -25.01 -2.18 -6.68
CA GLN A 197 -25.86 -3.00 -7.56
C GLN A 197 -26.29 -2.24 -8.83
N GLU A 198 -26.66 -0.97 -8.69
CA GLU A 198 -27.02 -0.07 -9.78
C GLU A 198 -25.83 0.33 -10.67
N GLY A 199 -24.60 0.10 -10.20
CA GLY A 199 -23.34 0.31 -10.92
C GLY A 199 -22.88 -0.89 -11.74
N ARG A 200 -23.52 -2.05 -11.60
CA ARG A 200 -23.15 -3.29 -12.30
C ARG A 200 -23.51 -3.22 -13.78
N ALA A 201 -22.62 -3.75 -14.61
CA ALA A 201 -22.94 -4.06 -15.99
C ALA A 201 -23.96 -5.20 -16.07
N ALA A 202 -24.78 -5.20 -17.11
CA ALA A 202 -25.56 -6.37 -17.51
C ALA A 202 -24.77 -7.18 -18.55
N THR A 203 -24.95 -8.49 -18.57
CA THR A 203 -24.43 -9.34 -19.64
C THR A 203 -25.30 -9.18 -20.90
N SER A 204 -24.67 -9.12 -22.07
CA SER A 204 -25.37 -9.14 -23.35
C SER A 204 -26.31 -10.36 -23.46
N PRO A 205 -27.57 -10.19 -23.89
CA PRO A 205 -28.49 -11.32 -24.10
C PRO A 205 -28.04 -12.24 -25.25
N ASN A 206 -27.14 -11.76 -26.12
CA ASN A 206 -26.60 -12.50 -27.25
C ASN A 206 -25.31 -13.26 -26.91
N TYR A 207 -24.89 -13.27 -25.63
CA TYR A 207 -23.69 -13.99 -25.24
C TYR A 207 -23.89 -15.50 -25.43
N THR A 208 -23.24 -16.06 -26.44
CA THR A 208 -23.19 -17.51 -26.66
C THR A 208 -21.74 -17.97 -26.61
N ARG A 209 -21.43 -19.04 -25.86
CA ARG A 209 -20.04 -19.54 -25.78
C ARG A 209 -19.46 -19.90 -27.15
N LYS A 210 -20.29 -20.29 -28.11
CA LYS A 210 -19.90 -20.59 -29.51
C LYS A 210 -19.44 -19.37 -30.32
N SER A 211 -19.69 -18.14 -29.86
CA SER A 211 -19.32 -16.92 -30.58
C SER A 211 -18.00 -16.30 -30.15
N ILE A 212 -17.29 -16.88 -29.17
CA ILE A 212 -15.92 -16.47 -28.84
C ILE A 212 -14.95 -17.29 -29.69
N THR A 213 -14.13 -16.61 -30.48
CA THR A 213 -13.06 -17.27 -31.24
C THR A 213 -11.71 -17.12 -30.53
N PRO A 214 -10.74 -18.02 -30.75
CA PRO A 214 -9.40 -17.95 -30.14
C PRO A 214 -8.67 -16.62 -30.38
N GLU A 215 -8.98 -15.93 -31.47
CA GLU A 215 -8.32 -14.69 -31.87
C GLU A 215 -8.80 -13.47 -31.04
N GLU A 216 -10.03 -13.48 -30.52
CA GLU A 216 -10.61 -12.34 -29.80
C GLU A 216 -9.87 -12.05 -28.49
N ASP A 217 -9.29 -10.86 -28.32
CA ASP A 217 -8.69 -10.43 -27.05
C ASP A 217 -9.74 -10.08 -25.98
N PHE A 218 -9.33 -10.11 -24.71
CA PHE A 218 -10.22 -9.78 -23.60
C PHE A 218 -10.85 -8.39 -23.78
N LYS A 219 -10.10 -7.41 -24.30
CA LYS A 219 -10.59 -6.06 -24.54
C LYS A 219 -11.76 -6.01 -25.53
N THR A 220 -11.69 -6.79 -26.61
CA THR A 220 -12.74 -6.93 -27.61
C THR A 220 -13.95 -7.63 -27.02
N LEU A 221 -13.73 -8.70 -26.26
CA LEU A 221 -14.76 -9.41 -25.52
C LEU A 221 -15.53 -8.47 -24.56
N PHE A 222 -14.83 -7.71 -23.72
CA PHE A 222 -15.45 -6.73 -22.83
C PHE A 222 -16.24 -5.66 -23.60
N LYS A 223 -15.72 -5.15 -24.72
CA LYS A 223 -16.46 -4.15 -25.52
C LYS A 223 -17.74 -4.70 -26.13
N ARG A 224 -17.75 -5.98 -26.54
CA ARG A 224 -18.89 -6.65 -27.20
C ARG A 224 -19.96 -7.06 -26.20
N GLU A 225 -19.54 -7.62 -25.06
CA GLU A 225 -20.44 -8.32 -24.14
C GLU A 225 -20.94 -7.48 -22.96
N VAL A 226 -20.30 -6.35 -22.67
CA VAL A 226 -20.69 -5.45 -21.57
C VAL A 226 -21.83 -4.54 -22.01
N LEU A 227 -23.03 -4.77 -21.46
CA LEU A 227 -24.13 -3.82 -21.55
C LEU A 227 -24.08 -2.87 -20.35
N ARG A 228 -24.12 -1.56 -20.63
CA ARG A 228 -24.04 -0.53 -19.60
C ARG A 228 -25.33 -0.48 -18.80
N GLY A 229 -25.21 -0.64 -17.48
CA GLY A 229 -26.28 -0.32 -16.53
C GLY A 229 -26.51 1.18 -16.40
N ALA A 230 -27.43 1.56 -15.51
CA ALA A 230 -27.74 2.98 -15.23
C ALA A 230 -26.52 3.73 -14.67
N GLY A 231 -25.69 3.03 -13.91
CA GLY A 231 -24.57 3.58 -13.16
C GLY A 231 -25.02 4.09 -11.80
N ALA A 232 -24.16 3.90 -10.81
CA ALA A 232 -24.45 4.26 -9.43
C ALA A 232 -24.46 5.79 -9.24
N LYS A 233 -25.31 6.26 -8.32
CA LYS A 233 -25.40 7.69 -7.93
C LYS A 233 -24.56 8.01 -6.70
N ARG A 234 -24.14 7.01 -5.93
CA ARG A 234 -23.30 7.17 -4.74
C ARG A 234 -22.19 6.13 -4.81
N ILE A 235 -20.95 6.58 -4.74
CA ILE A 235 -19.75 5.75 -4.87
C ILE A 235 -19.00 5.78 -3.55
N PRO A 236 -19.13 4.76 -2.69
CA PRO A 236 -18.34 4.65 -1.48
C PRO A 236 -16.94 4.11 -1.80
N ILE A 237 -15.92 4.78 -1.31
CA ILE A 237 -14.53 4.32 -1.32
C ILE A 237 -14.02 4.37 0.13
N GLY A 238 -13.60 3.23 0.65
CA GLY A 238 -12.83 3.11 1.89
C GLY A 238 -11.39 3.56 1.63
N VAL A 239 -10.88 4.41 2.53
CA VAL A 239 -9.50 4.89 2.46
C VAL A 239 -8.86 4.70 3.83
N ASP A 240 -7.65 4.12 3.83
CA ASP A 240 -6.82 4.09 5.01
C ASP A 240 -6.09 5.43 5.20
N TYR A 241 -6.71 6.33 5.96
CA TYR A 241 -6.14 7.65 6.25
C TYR A 241 -4.87 7.61 7.09
N ARG A 242 -4.62 6.49 7.77
CA ARG A 242 -3.42 6.26 8.59
C ARG A 242 -2.42 5.34 7.89
N PHE A 243 -2.55 5.14 6.58
CA PHE A 243 -1.72 4.18 5.83
C PHE A 243 -0.23 4.40 6.12
N ASN A 244 0.26 5.64 6.09
CA ASN A 244 1.67 5.96 6.34
C ASN A 244 2.12 5.77 7.80
N ASP A 245 1.21 5.61 8.75
CA ASP A 245 1.55 5.43 10.17
C ASP A 245 1.57 3.94 10.55
N LYS A 246 1.06 3.06 9.67
CA LYS A 246 0.95 1.62 9.92
C LYS A 246 2.13 0.82 9.39
N ILE A 247 2.38 -0.32 10.02
CA ILE A 247 3.38 -1.29 9.56
C ILE A 247 3.17 -1.75 8.13
N SER A 248 1.91 -1.81 7.70
CA SER A 248 1.55 -2.23 6.35
C SER A 248 2.03 -1.28 5.25
N SER A 249 2.38 -0.03 5.58
CA SER A 249 2.91 0.92 4.61
C SER A 249 4.27 0.50 4.02
N VAL A 250 4.99 -0.39 4.71
CA VAL A 250 6.28 -0.93 4.30
C VAL A 250 6.21 -2.43 4.02
N ASP A 251 5.00 -2.98 3.81
CA ASP A 251 4.86 -4.40 3.48
C ASP A 251 5.65 -4.77 2.23
N LEU A 252 6.16 -6.00 2.23
CA LEU A 252 7.02 -6.53 1.17
C LEU A 252 6.24 -7.45 0.22
N ASP A 253 4.92 -7.38 0.29
CA ASP A 253 4.04 -8.05 -0.66
C ASP A 253 4.44 -7.72 -2.09
N ALA A 254 4.75 -8.77 -2.84
CA ALA A 254 5.08 -8.67 -4.25
C ALA A 254 3.96 -9.25 -5.10
N TYR A 255 3.82 -8.71 -6.30
CA TYR A 255 2.87 -9.15 -7.31
C TYR A 255 3.61 -9.67 -8.54
N ALA A 256 2.96 -10.50 -9.33
CA ALA A 256 3.51 -10.93 -10.61
C ALA A 256 3.63 -9.73 -11.57
N SER A 257 4.74 -9.69 -12.31
CA SER A 257 5.03 -8.64 -13.29
C SER A 257 5.48 -9.24 -14.62
N ALA A 258 4.73 -8.94 -15.69
CA ALA A 258 5.00 -9.49 -17.01
C ALA A 258 6.40 -9.08 -17.50
N GLY A 259 7.28 -10.06 -17.73
CA GLY A 259 8.66 -9.86 -18.20
C GLY A 259 9.68 -9.40 -17.14
N HIS A 260 9.24 -9.07 -15.93
CA HIS A 260 10.12 -8.70 -14.81
C HIS A 260 10.05 -9.68 -13.63
N GLY A 261 9.10 -10.62 -13.66
CA GLY A 261 8.87 -11.59 -12.60
C GLY A 261 8.05 -11.00 -11.45
N LEU A 262 8.60 -10.02 -10.74
CA LEU A 262 7.95 -9.37 -9.60
C LEU A 262 7.83 -7.85 -9.75
N THR A 263 6.87 -7.25 -9.05
CA THR A 263 6.67 -5.80 -8.89
C THR A 263 6.07 -5.50 -7.53
N ASP A 264 6.17 -4.24 -7.10
CA ASP A 264 5.63 -3.77 -5.82
C ASP A 264 4.13 -3.47 -5.89
N GLY A 265 3.41 -3.51 -4.77
CA GLY A 265 2.03 -3.01 -4.69
C GLY A 265 1.91 -1.53 -5.10
N GLY A 266 2.95 -0.73 -4.85
CA GLY A 266 2.98 0.69 -5.14
C GLY A 266 2.44 1.53 -3.97
N PRO A 267 2.59 2.86 -4.04
CA PRO A 267 2.19 3.77 -2.97
C PRO A 267 0.69 3.96 -2.84
N ALA A 268 0.29 4.57 -1.72
CA ALA A 268 -1.09 4.92 -1.40
C ALA A 268 -1.85 5.63 -2.55
N PHE A 269 -1.18 6.46 -3.35
CA PHE A 269 -1.84 7.13 -4.48
C PHE A 269 -2.17 6.16 -5.63
N ILE A 270 -1.37 5.11 -5.86
CA ILE A 270 -1.68 4.03 -6.82
C ILE A 270 -2.87 3.21 -6.30
N LEU A 271 -2.88 2.89 -5.00
CA LEU A 271 -4.00 2.19 -4.36
C LEU A 271 -5.29 3.02 -4.45
N LEU A 272 -5.23 4.32 -4.17
CA LEU A 272 -6.38 5.21 -4.34
C LEU A 272 -6.81 5.31 -5.81
N ALA A 273 -5.87 5.40 -6.75
CA ALA A 273 -6.20 5.46 -8.18
C ALA A 273 -6.93 4.19 -8.65
N HIS A 274 -6.50 3.02 -8.19
CA HIS A 274 -7.18 1.74 -8.42
C HIS A 274 -8.65 1.81 -7.99
N GLU A 275 -8.92 2.24 -6.76
CA GLU A 275 -10.29 2.35 -6.25
C GLU A 275 -11.12 3.42 -6.96
N LEU A 276 -10.51 4.53 -7.39
CA LEU A 276 -11.19 5.55 -8.18
C LEU A 276 -11.57 5.01 -9.58
N ILE A 277 -10.80 4.09 -10.15
CA ILE A 277 -11.11 3.43 -11.41
C ILE A 277 -12.30 2.47 -11.24
N HIS A 278 -12.37 1.69 -10.16
CA HIS A 278 -13.60 0.97 -9.79
C HIS A 278 -14.80 1.93 -9.63
N GLY A 279 -14.58 3.08 -9.00
CA GLY A 279 -15.55 4.16 -8.90
C GLY A 279 -16.06 4.62 -10.28
N LEU A 280 -15.18 4.78 -11.27
CA LEU A 280 -15.56 5.08 -12.64
C LEU A 280 -16.41 3.96 -13.28
N HIS A 281 -16.06 2.70 -13.04
CA HIS A 281 -16.83 1.57 -13.55
C HIS A 281 -18.25 1.56 -12.96
N ASN A 282 -18.38 1.74 -11.65
CA ASN A 282 -19.66 1.90 -10.96
C ASN A 282 -20.47 3.09 -11.51
N LEU A 283 -19.86 4.28 -11.65
CA LEU A 283 -20.52 5.47 -12.19
C LEU A 283 -21.01 5.25 -13.62
N THR A 284 -20.25 4.52 -14.44
CA THR A 284 -20.61 4.28 -15.84
C THR A 284 -21.57 3.12 -16.05
N GLY A 285 -21.92 2.37 -15.00
CA GLY A 285 -22.73 1.16 -15.11
C GLY A 285 -21.98 0.04 -15.81
N LYS A 286 -20.65 -0.01 -15.64
CA LYS A 286 -19.74 -0.93 -16.34
C LYS A 286 -18.99 -1.86 -15.41
N ALA A 287 -19.25 -1.83 -14.10
CA ALA A 287 -18.55 -2.71 -13.17
C ALA A 287 -18.87 -4.19 -13.49
N LEU A 288 -17.82 -5.00 -13.64
CA LEU A 288 -17.83 -6.33 -14.26
C LEU A 288 -17.92 -7.46 -13.24
N TYR A 289 -18.79 -7.29 -12.24
CA TYR A 289 -18.98 -8.31 -11.23
C TYR A 289 -19.75 -9.51 -11.78
N ASN A 290 -19.23 -10.72 -11.55
CA ASN A 290 -19.84 -11.96 -12.04
C ASN A 290 -19.97 -12.01 -13.57
N PHE A 291 -19.00 -11.41 -14.27
CA PHE A 291 -18.97 -11.34 -15.73
C PHE A 291 -18.48 -12.67 -16.34
N SER A 292 -19.40 -13.61 -16.51
CA SER A 292 -19.09 -14.95 -17.04
C SER A 292 -18.34 -14.98 -18.37
N PRO A 293 -18.55 -14.04 -19.33
CA PRO A 293 -17.86 -14.09 -20.61
C PRO A 293 -16.34 -14.13 -20.48
N PHE A 294 -15.76 -13.39 -19.53
CA PHE A 294 -14.32 -13.36 -19.27
C PHE A 294 -13.75 -14.76 -18.99
N PHE A 295 -14.52 -15.58 -18.28
CA PHE A 295 -14.12 -16.89 -17.78
C PHE A 295 -14.40 -18.05 -18.75
N GLN A 296 -15.13 -17.80 -19.84
CA GLN A 296 -15.68 -18.83 -20.74
C GLN A 296 -15.02 -18.81 -22.12
N GLY A 297 -14.11 -17.87 -22.37
CA GLY A 297 -13.34 -17.78 -23.61
C GLY A 297 -12.05 -18.62 -23.57
N PRO A 298 -11.55 -19.06 -24.74
CA PRO A 298 -10.33 -19.87 -24.85
C PRO A 298 -9.10 -19.17 -24.23
N LYS A 299 -9.00 -17.83 -24.32
CA LYS A 299 -7.90 -17.07 -23.70
C LYS A 299 -7.84 -17.14 -22.17
N TYR A 300 -8.91 -17.60 -21.51
CA TYR A 300 -8.91 -17.89 -20.07
C TYR A 300 -8.85 -19.40 -19.83
N GLU A 301 -9.67 -20.18 -20.52
CA GLU A 301 -9.76 -21.64 -20.30
C GLU A 301 -8.49 -22.39 -20.69
N ASP A 302 -7.79 -21.91 -21.71
CA ASP A 302 -6.55 -22.52 -22.23
C ASP A 302 -5.28 -21.86 -21.67
N ASP A 303 -5.41 -20.84 -20.80
CA ASP A 303 -4.29 -20.13 -20.17
C ASP A 303 -4.28 -20.38 -18.64
N PRO A 304 -3.47 -21.34 -18.16
CA PRO A 304 -3.33 -21.61 -16.73
C PRO A 304 -2.85 -20.41 -15.91
N MET A 305 -2.09 -19.48 -16.48
CA MET A 305 -1.58 -18.31 -15.76
C MET A 305 -2.70 -17.32 -15.48
N MET A 306 -3.59 -17.12 -16.46
CA MET A 306 -4.81 -16.31 -16.25
C MET A 306 -5.71 -16.91 -15.18
N GLN A 307 -5.80 -18.24 -15.09
CA GLN A 307 -6.59 -18.93 -14.06
C GLN A 307 -6.01 -18.75 -12.66
N LEU A 308 -4.68 -18.72 -12.51
CA LEU A 308 -4.02 -18.48 -11.23
C LEU A 308 -4.14 -17.03 -10.77
N LEU A 309 -3.91 -16.08 -11.68
CA LEU A 309 -3.90 -14.64 -11.36
C LEU A 309 -5.31 -14.05 -11.17
N TYR A 310 -6.31 -14.65 -11.86
CA TYR A 310 -7.70 -14.22 -11.84
C TYR A 310 -8.64 -15.42 -11.65
N PRO A 311 -8.62 -16.09 -10.49
CA PRO A 311 -9.32 -17.35 -10.26
C PRO A 311 -10.85 -17.21 -10.28
N LYS A 312 -11.53 -18.29 -10.69
CA LYS A 312 -12.97 -18.44 -10.47
C LYS A 312 -13.21 -18.82 -9.00
N ASN A 313 -13.65 -17.88 -8.16
CA ASN A 313 -13.90 -18.14 -6.74
C ASN A 313 -14.92 -19.29 -6.50
N SER A 314 -15.91 -19.48 -7.37
CA SER A 314 -16.76 -20.68 -7.43
C SER A 314 -17.56 -20.72 -8.74
N GLY A 315 -18.26 -21.83 -9.02
CA GLY A 315 -19.18 -21.94 -10.16
C GLY A 315 -20.46 -21.08 -10.04
N PHE A 316 -20.78 -20.57 -8.85
CA PHE A 316 -22.00 -19.78 -8.57
C PHE A 316 -21.70 -18.29 -8.26
N SER A 317 -20.43 -17.97 -8.04
CA SER A 317 -19.89 -16.61 -7.89
C SER A 317 -18.61 -16.53 -8.71
N LEU A 318 -18.76 -16.18 -9.99
CA LEU A 318 -17.62 -15.90 -10.87
C LEU A 318 -17.04 -14.55 -10.37
N GLY A 319 -15.79 -14.59 -9.88
CA GLY A 319 -15.31 -13.62 -8.91
C GLY A 319 -15.26 -12.16 -9.37
N PRO A 320 -15.04 -11.22 -8.43
CA PRO A 320 -14.53 -9.86 -8.70
C PRO A 320 -13.32 -9.81 -9.65
N SER A 321 -12.64 -10.93 -9.90
CA SER A 321 -11.43 -11.02 -10.71
C SER A 321 -11.55 -10.49 -12.15
N ALA A 322 -12.73 -10.55 -12.78
CA ALA A 322 -12.91 -9.92 -14.10
C ALA A 322 -12.87 -8.38 -14.01
N GLU A 323 -13.41 -7.83 -12.93
CA GLU A 323 -13.36 -6.41 -12.60
C GLU A 323 -11.94 -5.98 -12.18
N GLU A 324 -11.23 -6.83 -11.43
CA GLU A 324 -9.79 -6.63 -11.14
C GLU A 324 -8.94 -6.64 -12.40
N TYR A 325 -9.10 -7.64 -13.27
CA TYR A 325 -8.38 -7.69 -14.55
C TYR A 325 -8.59 -6.40 -15.34
N TRP A 326 -9.84 -5.95 -15.43
CA TRP A 326 -10.18 -4.74 -16.16
C TRP A 326 -9.61 -3.47 -15.52
N THR A 327 -9.54 -3.43 -14.19
CA THR A 327 -9.03 -2.30 -13.40
C THR A 327 -7.51 -2.25 -13.37
N ILE A 328 -6.84 -3.40 -13.36
CA ILE A 328 -5.38 -3.52 -13.28
C ILE A 328 -4.75 -3.38 -14.67
N GLU A 329 -5.16 -4.19 -15.65
CA GLU A 329 -4.43 -4.31 -16.92
C GLU A 329 -5.28 -4.26 -18.21
N GLY A 330 -6.57 -4.59 -18.15
CA GLY A 330 -7.43 -4.69 -19.34
C GLY A 330 -7.97 -3.35 -19.85
N GLY A 331 -8.21 -2.40 -18.94
CA GLY A 331 -8.72 -1.07 -19.24
C GLY A 331 -7.72 -0.21 -20.02
N SER A 332 -8.22 0.78 -20.77
CA SER A 332 -7.33 1.79 -21.41
C SER A 332 -6.90 2.89 -20.44
N LEU A 333 -7.74 3.17 -19.45
CA LEU A 333 -7.40 3.89 -18.22
C LEU A 333 -7.58 2.86 -17.11
N CYS A 334 -6.46 2.35 -16.61
CA CYS A 334 -6.33 1.28 -15.63
C CYS A 334 -5.15 1.58 -14.71
N GLU A 335 -4.98 0.82 -13.64
CA GLU A 335 -3.85 0.97 -12.74
C GLU A 335 -2.51 0.89 -13.48
N ASN A 336 -2.31 -0.08 -14.38
CA ASN A 336 -1.07 -0.19 -15.14
C ASN A 336 -0.77 1.04 -16.01
N SER A 337 -1.79 1.77 -16.46
CA SER A 337 -1.58 3.03 -17.18
C SER A 337 -1.07 4.14 -16.25
N ILE A 338 -1.52 4.18 -15.00
CA ILE A 338 -1.02 5.09 -13.97
C ILE A 338 0.38 4.65 -13.52
N ARG A 339 0.59 3.36 -13.28
CA ARG A 339 1.90 2.80 -12.90
C ARG A 339 2.99 3.17 -13.90
N HIS A 340 2.69 3.02 -15.18
CA HIS A 340 3.67 3.26 -16.25
C HIS A 340 4.19 4.71 -16.30
N GLU A 341 3.33 5.71 -16.11
CA GLU A 341 3.75 7.13 -16.10
C GLU A 341 4.56 7.54 -14.87
N HIS A 342 4.57 6.68 -13.85
CA HIS A 342 5.36 6.82 -12.64
C HIS A 342 6.60 5.90 -12.60
N GLY A 343 6.91 5.20 -13.70
CA GLY A 343 8.09 4.35 -13.81
C GLY A 343 7.95 2.97 -13.15
N PHE A 344 6.75 2.59 -12.73
CA PHE A 344 6.49 1.28 -12.13
C PHE A 344 6.36 0.18 -13.18
N PHE A 345 6.78 -1.04 -12.84
CA PHE A 345 6.48 -2.19 -13.69
C PHE A 345 4.97 -2.50 -13.69
N LYS A 346 4.52 -3.18 -14.74
CA LYS A 346 3.12 -3.56 -14.90
C LYS A 346 2.79 -4.71 -13.97
N ARG A 347 1.73 -4.53 -13.19
CA ARG A 347 1.16 -5.57 -12.34
C ARG A 347 0.23 -6.47 -13.16
N THR A 348 0.21 -7.76 -12.84
CA THR A 348 -0.81 -8.69 -13.32
C THR A 348 -1.33 -9.52 -12.15
N GLY A 349 -2.65 -9.70 -12.10
CA GLY A 349 -3.33 -10.29 -10.97
C GLY A 349 -3.48 -9.33 -9.78
N HIS A 350 -4.40 -9.69 -8.91
CA HIS A 350 -4.64 -9.04 -7.61
C HIS A 350 -4.06 -9.87 -6.46
N VAL A 351 -3.37 -10.97 -6.78
CA VAL A 351 -2.76 -11.90 -5.82
C VAL A 351 -1.35 -11.44 -5.53
N SER A 352 -1.03 -11.31 -4.24
CA SER A 352 0.32 -11.04 -3.74
C SER A 352 0.84 -12.21 -2.91
N ALA A 353 2.15 -12.19 -2.65
CA ALA A 353 2.76 -13.02 -1.64
C ALA A 353 3.84 -12.24 -0.89
N GLU A 354 3.96 -12.52 0.40
CA GLU A 354 5.04 -12.01 1.24
C GLU A 354 6.34 -12.83 1.05
N PRO A 355 7.50 -12.24 1.36
CA PRO A 355 8.78 -12.92 1.37
C PRO A 355 8.85 -14.17 2.24
N GLY A 356 9.77 -15.06 1.88
CA GLY A 356 10.00 -16.32 2.59
C GLY A 356 9.13 -17.46 2.06
N GLY A 357 7.93 -17.19 1.55
CA GLY A 357 7.03 -18.25 1.09
C GLY A 357 7.34 -18.80 -0.30
N ARG A 358 6.93 -20.06 -0.54
CA ARG A 358 6.90 -20.66 -1.88
C ARG A 358 6.02 -19.86 -2.86
N ALA A 359 4.92 -19.29 -2.37
CA ALA A 359 4.00 -18.49 -3.17
C ALA A 359 4.68 -17.30 -3.86
N LEU A 360 5.68 -16.66 -3.23
CA LEU A 360 6.45 -15.59 -3.83
C LEU A 360 7.29 -16.07 -5.02
N ILE A 361 7.93 -17.23 -4.87
CA ILE A 361 8.71 -17.85 -5.95
C ILE A 361 7.78 -18.22 -7.12
N ASP A 362 6.61 -18.77 -6.82
CA ASP A 362 5.62 -19.09 -7.85
C ASP A 362 5.14 -17.82 -8.57
N LEU A 363 4.86 -16.73 -7.85
CA LEU A 363 4.51 -15.44 -8.45
C LEU A 363 5.61 -14.90 -9.36
N TYR A 364 6.89 -15.04 -8.98
CA TYR A 364 8.01 -14.63 -9.81
C TYR A 364 8.01 -15.36 -11.16
N TYR A 365 7.91 -16.69 -11.15
CA TYR A 365 7.91 -17.46 -12.39
C TYR A 365 6.64 -17.26 -13.22
N ILE A 366 5.48 -17.08 -12.57
CA ILE A 366 4.24 -16.69 -13.25
C ILE A 366 4.43 -15.34 -13.96
N GLY A 367 5.04 -14.35 -13.30
CA GLY A 367 5.32 -13.05 -13.89
C GLY A 367 6.24 -13.13 -15.11
N LEU A 368 7.30 -13.94 -15.05
CA LEU A 368 8.15 -14.19 -16.23
C LEU A 368 7.33 -14.82 -17.36
N ALA A 369 6.57 -15.89 -17.07
CA ALA A 369 5.76 -16.59 -18.08
C ALA A 369 4.73 -15.69 -18.77
N ARG A 370 4.28 -14.61 -18.11
CA ARG A 370 3.33 -13.63 -18.67
C ARG A 370 3.94 -12.76 -19.78
N SER A 371 5.25 -12.78 -20.00
CA SER A 371 5.89 -12.18 -21.19
C SER A 371 5.59 -12.96 -22.47
N TYR A 372 5.24 -14.25 -22.34
CA TYR A 372 5.12 -15.24 -23.40
C TYR A 372 6.40 -15.44 -24.23
N GLU A 373 7.57 -15.06 -23.70
CA GLU A 373 8.86 -15.40 -24.32
C GLU A 373 9.16 -16.89 -24.13
N GLN A 374 9.73 -17.54 -25.16
CA GLN A 374 9.96 -18.99 -25.14
C GLN A 374 10.89 -19.40 -23.98
N SER A 375 11.93 -18.61 -23.70
CA SER A 375 12.85 -18.84 -22.57
C SER A 375 12.14 -18.77 -21.22
N ASP A 376 11.23 -17.83 -21.04
CA ASP A 376 10.48 -17.63 -19.79
C ASP A 376 9.48 -18.75 -19.59
N LEU A 377 8.77 -19.15 -20.65
CA LEU A 377 7.84 -20.28 -20.62
C LEU A 377 8.56 -21.60 -20.27
N LEU A 378 9.73 -21.85 -20.88
CA LEU A 378 10.55 -23.03 -20.54
C LEU A 378 11.00 -22.98 -19.08
N THR A 379 11.40 -21.81 -18.60
CA THR A 379 11.82 -21.61 -17.20
C THR A 379 10.67 -21.90 -16.23
N PHE A 380 9.47 -21.40 -16.53
CA PHE A 380 8.26 -21.66 -15.76
C PHE A 380 7.88 -23.15 -15.76
N VAL A 381 7.88 -23.82 -16.92
CA VAL A 381 7.57 -25.26 -17.02
C VAL A 381 8.57 -26.07 -16.20
N ASN A 382 9.87 -25.80 -16.34
CA ASN A 382 10.91 -26.45 -15.56
C ASN A 382 10.71 -26.26 -14.06
N HIS A 383 10.35 -25.05 -13.62
CA HIS A 383 10.04 -24.78 -12.21
C HIS A 383 8.86 -25.64 -11.75
N PHE A 384 7.74 -25.61 -12.47
CA PHE A 384 6.51 -26.30 -12.10
C PHE A 384 6.71 -27.83 -12.00
N GLU A 385 7.38 -28.44 -12.99
CA GLU A 385 7.69 -29.88 -13.01
C GLU A 385 8.56 -30.31 -11.82
N ASN A 386 9.51 -29.49 -11.41
CA ASN A 386 10.43 -29.79 -10.31
C ASN A 386 9.83 -29.58 -8.91
N THR A 387 8.59 -29.11 -8.81
CA THR A 387 8.03 -28.60 -7.54
C THR A 387 6.81 -29.33 -7.02
N GLN A 388 6.27 -30.29 -7.77
CA GLN A 388 5.18 -31.16 -7.31
C GLN A 388 5.52 -32.03 -6.09
N THR A 389 6.76 -31.98 -5.59
CA THR A 389 7.27 -32.81 -4.49
C THR A 389 7.84 -32.02 -3.30
N LYS A 390 7.79 -30.68 -3.31
CA LYS A 390 8.38 -29.84 -2.24
C LYS A 390 7.32 -29.33 -1.26
N PRO A 391 7.64 -29.19 0.04
CA PRO A 391 6.74 -28.57 1.01
C PRO A 391 6.53 -27.08 0.73
N ASP A 392 5.34 -26.56 1.09
CA ASP A 392 4.91 -25.17 0.83
C ASP A 392 5.72 -24.11 1.60
N ALA A 393 6.27 -24.46 2.77
CA ALA A 393 7.16 -23.61 3.54
C ALA A 393 8.17 -24.46 4.32
N THR A 394 9.41 -24.00 4.35
CA THR A 394 10.49 -24.56 5.18
C THR A 394 10.60 -23.80 6.51
N GLU A 395 11.37 -24.32 7.47
CA GLU A 395 11.65 -23.56 8.70
C GLU A 395 12.52 -22.33 8.42
N ASP A 396 13.44 -22.41 7.46
CA ASP A 396 14.28 -21.28 7.02
C ASP A 396 13.43 -20.15 6.42
N ASP A 397 12.35 -20.49 5.72
CA ASP A 397 11.39 -19.51 5.19
C ASP A 397 10.74 -18.69 6.30
N LYS A 398 10.33 -19.36 7.39
CA LYS A 398 9.77 -18.69 8.57
C LYS A 398 10.81 -17.83 9.28
N VAL A 399 12.09 -18.21 9.23
CA VAL A 399 13.17 -17.39 9.79
C VAL A 399 13.32 -16.11 8.98
N VAL A 400 13.30 -16.17 7.65
CA VAL A 400 13.33 -14.97 6.78
C VAL A 400 12.14 -14.05 7.08
N GLU A 401 10.93 -14.60 7.09
CA GLU A 401 9.70 -13.85 7.38
C GLU A 401 9.81 -13.11 8.72
N ARG A 402 10.22 -13.82 9.78
CA ARG A 402 10.35 -13.24 11.12
C ARG A 402 11.46 -12.19 11.21
N LEU A 403 12.62 -12.41 10.60
CA LEU A 403 13.70 -11.42 10.59
C LEU A 403 13.30 -10.14 9.86
N LEU A 404 12.57 -10.27 8.74
CA LEU A 404 12.04 -9.11 8.02
C LEU A 404 10.94 -8.40 8.80
N LEU A 405 10.09 -9.14 9.53
CA LEU A 405 9.10 -8.56 10.42
C LEU A 405 9.74 -7.76 11.56
N LEU A 406 10.80 -8.30 12.19
CA LEU A 406 11.59 -7.55 13.18
C LEU A 406 12.22 -6.30 12.54
N GLU A 407 12.76 -6.40 11.33
CA GLU A 407 13.27 -5.24 10.61
C GLU A 407 12.16 -4.20 10.35
N LYS A 408 10.95 -4.61 9.98
CA LYS A 408 9.80 -3.70 9.85
C LYS A 408 9.58 -2.96 11.16
N TYR A 409 9.55 -3.63 12.32
CA TYR A 409 9.39 -2.98 13.63
C TYR A 409 10.45 -1.93 13.93
N ASN A 410 11.68 -2.11 13.42
CA ASN A 410 12.75 -1.13 13.57
C ASN A 410 12.48 0.20 12.86
N TYR A 411 11.64 0.23 11.83
CA TYR A 411 11.36 1.46 11.08
C TYR A 411 10.21 2.29 11.66
N PHE A 412 9.49 1.78 12.67
CA PHE A 412 8.37 2.52 13.27
C PHE A 412 8.82 3.32 14.47
N SER A 413 8.41 4.58 14.48
CA SER A 413 8.33 5.38 15.70
C SER A 413 6.96 5.12 16.30
N TYR A 414 6.91 4.92 17.61
CA TYR A 414 5.70 4.63 18.35
C TYR A 414 5.41 5.83 19.25
N SER A 415 4.17 6.31 19.21
CA SER A 415 3.68 7.24 20.22
C SER A 415 3.59 6.52 21.57
N LEU A 416 3.53 7.29 22.65
CA LEU A 416 3.35 6.71 23.98
C LEU A 416 2.03 5.95 24.08
N THR A 417 0.99 6.49 23.43
CA THR A 417 -0.33 5.83 23.31
C THR A 417 -0.23 4.48 22.60
N ASP A 418 0.50 4.39 21.49
CA ASP A 418 0.68 3.12 20.76
C ASP A 418 1.32 2.03 21.64
N LEU A 419 2.31 2.41 22.46
CA LEU A 419 2.99 1.47 23.37
C LEU A 419 2.07 0.97 24.47
N VAL A 420 1.22 1.84 25.02
CA VAL A 420 0.21 1.47 26.02
C VAL A 420 -0.84 0.55 25.42
N GLU A 421 -1.36 0.87 24.23
CA GLU A 421 -2.32 0.02 23.52
C GLU A 421 -1.72 -1.37 23.22
N LEU A 422 -0.45 -1.46 22.79
CA LEU A 422 0.24 -2.73 22.59
C LEU A 422 0.24 -3.60 23.85
N CYS A 423 0.35 -2.97 25.04
CA CYS A 423 0.28 -3.66 26.32
C CYS A 423 -1.15 -4.07 26.70
N GLU A 424 -2.15 -3.22 26.43
CA GLU A 424 -3.57 -3.51 26.69
C GLU A 424 -4.02 -4.79 25.97
N TYR A 425 -3.63 -4.95 24.70
CA TYR A 425 -4.06 -6.08 23.89
C TYR A 425 -3.39 -7.43 24.23
N LEU A 426 -2.50 -7.48 25.23
CA LEU A 426 -1.86 -8.73 25.66
C LEU A 426 -2.78 -9.54 26.56
N SER A 427 -3.31 -10.62 26.01
CA SER A 427 -4.13 -11.58 26.76
C SER A 427 -3.30 -12.30 27.86
N PRO A 428 -3.95 -12.78 28.93
CA PRO A 428 -3.28 -13.59 29.95
C PRO A 428 -2.54 -14.82 29.40
N ILE A 429 -3.06 -15.40 28.31
CA ILE A 429 -2.45 -16.54 27.61
C ILE A 429 -1.13 -16.11 26.95
N GLN A 430 -1.10 -14.94 26.29
CA GLN A 430 0.13 -14.40 25.69
C GLN A 430 1.18 -14.11 26.76
N LEU A 431 0.79 -13.48 27.87
CA LEU A 431 1.71 -13.21 28.99
C LEU A 431 2.28 -14.50 29.59
N LYS A 432 1.47 -15.55 29.72
CA LYS A 432 1.96 -16.87 30.16
C LYS A 432 2.96 -17.46 29.17
N ARG A 433 2.69 -17.38 27.87
CA ARG A 433 3.61 -17.84 26.81
C ARG A 433 4.93 -17.08 26.84
N ILE A 434 4.89 -15.75 27.01
CA ILE A 434 6.08 -14.91 27.17
C ILE A 434 6.91 -15.37 28.36
N GLY A 435 6.29 -15.55 29.54
CA GLY A 435 7.00 -16.03 30.72
C GLY A 435 7.62 -17.42 30.54
N GLN A 436 6.94 -18.34 29.86
CA GLN A 436 7.48 -19.66 29.53
C GLN A 436 8.68 -19.58 28.58
N LEU A 437 8.63 -18.70 27.57
CA LEU A 437 9.74 -18.47 26.65
C LEU A 437 10.95 -17.90 27.40
N ILE A 438 10.74 -16.89 28.24
CA ILE A 438 11.78 -16.30 29.08
C ILE A 438 12.43 -17.37 29.98
N GLN A 439 11.63 -18.20 30.64
CA GLN A 439 12.12 -19.30 31.49
C GLN A 439 12.91 -20.35 30.70
N LYS A 440 12.52 -20.62 29.44
CA LYS A 440 13.22 -21.58 28.58
C LYS A 440 14.57 -21.04 28.12
N LEU A 441 14.66 -19.74 27.90
CA LEU A 441 15.84 -19.06 27.37
C LEU A 441 16.80 -18.56 28.47
N SER A 442 16.40 -18.63 29.75
CA SER A 442 17.20 -18.15 30.88
C SER A 442 18.31 -19.14 31.26
N ALA A 443 19.40 -19.11 30.49
CA ALA A 443 20.71 -19.65 30.83
C ALA A 443 21.77 -18.85 30.03
N PRO A 444 22.49 -17.88 30.64
CA PRO A 444 23.23 -16.89 29.88
C PRO A 444 24.58 -17.43 29.42
N GLU A 445 24.67 -17.82 28.14
CA GLU A 445 25.95 -17.88 27.42
C GLU A 445 26.20 -16.58 26.64
N ASN A 446 25.13 -15.89 26.18
CA ASN A 446 25.18 -14.61 25.48
C ASN A 446 23.80 -13.88 25.55
N PRO A 447 23.68 -12.74 26.28
CA PRO A 447 22.42 -12.01 26.43
C PRO A 447 21.82 -11.47 25.12
N GLU A 448 22.65 -11.02 24.18
CA GLU A 448 22.23 -10.50 22.88
C GLU A 448 21.64 -11.62 22.01
N GLN A 449 22.28 -12.78 22.00
CA GLN A 449 21.78 -13.97 21.30
C GLN A 449 20.46 -14.45 21.91
N THR A 450 20.36 -14.41 23.24
CA THR A 450 19.14 -14.79 23.98
C THR A 450 17.98 -13.85 23.62
N LEU A 451 18.24 -12.54 23.55
CA LEU A 451 17.26 -11.56 23.10
C LEU A 451 16.83 -11.81 21.66
N GLN A 452 17.77 -12.07 20.75
CA GLN A 452 17.46 -12.37 19.35
C GLN A 452 16.58 -13.62 19.23
N GLU A 453 16.91 -14.70 19.94
CA GLU A 453 16.10 -15.93 19.94
C GLU A 453 14.71 -15.69 20.54
N PHE A 454 14.62 -14.88 21.59
CA PHE A 454 13.33 -14.47 22.16
C PHE A 454 12.49 -13.70 21.13
N LEU A 455 13.03 -12.66 20.49
CA LEU A 455 12.32 -11.86 19.50
C LEU A 455 11.83 -12.73 18.34
N MET A 456 12.65 -13.68 17.90
CA MET A 456 12.34 -14.63 16.83
C MET A 456 11.29 -15.68 17.21
N THR A 457 10.97 -15.88 18.49
CA THR A 457 10.02 -16.93 18.93
C THR A 457 8.81 -16.37 19.69
N SER A 458 8.88 -15.11 20.10
CA SER A 458 7.82 -14.42 20.83
C SER A 458 6.62 -14.07 19.93
N PRO A 459 5.43 -13.85 20.52
CA PRO A 459 4.29 -13.33 19.77
C PRO A 459 4.63 -11.98 19.11
N PRO A 460 4.14 -11.70 17.88
CA PRO A 460 4.48 -10.49 17.11
C PRO A 460 4.36 -9.18 17.89
N LYS A 461 3.23 -8.96 18.61
CA LYS A 461 3.01 -7.74 19.42
C LYS A 461 4.02 -7.60 20.56
N SER A 462 4.51 -8.70 21.12
CA SER A 462 5.50 -8.69 22.20
C SER A 462 6.90 -8.36 21.67
N ALA A 463 7.29 -8.95 20.54
CA ALA A 463 8.50 -8.56 19.83
C ALA A 463 8.47 -7.07 19.46
N GLN A 464 7.35 -6.62 18.89
CA GLN A 464 7.13 -5.23 18.51
C GLN A 464 7.31 -4.27 19.69
N LEU A 465 6.63 -4.53 20.81
CA LEU A 465 6.73 -3.72 22.02
C LEU A 465 8.18 -3.63 22.53
N LEU A 466 8.88 -4.76 22.62
CA LEU A 466 10.27 -4.77 23.07
C LEU A 466 11.19 -4.02 22.12
N MET A 467 11.04 -4.21 20.82
CA MET A 467 11.84 -3.48 19.83
C MET A 467 11.58 -1.98 19.91
N ALA A 468 10.33 -1.56 20.07
CA ALA A 468 9.98 -0.15 20.24
C ALA A 468 10.61 0.46 21.51
N ILE A 469 10.47 -0.22 22.66
CA ILE A 469 11.01 0.25 23.94
C ILE A 469 12.53 0.20 23.98
N SER A 470 13.17 -0.75 23.28
CA SER A 470 14.63 -0.81 23.18
C SER A 470 15.23 0.46 22.56
N LYS A 471 14.43 1.25 21.85
CA LYS A 471 14.79 2.56 21.29
C LYS A 471 14.38 3.74 22.18
N SER A 472 14.29 3.51 23.49
CA SER A 472 13.71 4.39 24.53
C SER A 472 14.01 5.89 24.45
N LYS A 473 15.13 6.29 23.85
CA LYS A 473 15.49 7.71 23.62
C LYS A 473 14.49 8.48 22.74
N GLU A 474 13.61 7.79 22.03
CA GLU A 474 12.61 8.39 21.15
C GLU A 474 11.22 8.51 21.79
N ILE A 475 11.00 7.98 23.01
CA ILE A 475 9.69 7.99 23.66
C ILE A 475 9.44 9.36 24.32
N ASN A 476 8.42 10.08 23.84
CA ASN A 476 7.97 11.31 24.47
C ASN A 476 7.05 11.02 25.65
N TYR A 477 7.61 10.90 26.86
CA TYR A 477 6.84 10.69 28.08
C TYR A 477 5.94 11.88 28.48
N ASP A 478 6.02 13.02 27.82
CA ASP A 478 5.11 14.14 28.10
C ASP A 478 3.76 14.02 27.36
N GLU A 479 3.63 13.07 26.44
CA GLU A 479 2.38 12.82 25.70
C GLU A 479 1.21 12.50 26.65
N GLU A 480 0.05 13.11 26.42
CA GLU A 480 -1.20 12.79 27.12
C GLU A 480 -1.76 11.46 26.63
N ILE A 481 -2.16 10.59 27.56
CA ILE A 481 -2.72 9.28 27.26
C ILE A 481 -4.12 9.24 27.86
N ASP A 482 -5.06 8.63 27.14
CA ASP A 482 -6.39 8.33 27.66
C ASP A 482 -6.29 7.50 28.97
N SER A 483 -6.96 7.98 30.03
CA SER A 483 -6.85 7.37 31.36
C SER A 483 -7.38 5.95 31.40
N ASP A 484 -8.49 5.68 30.70
CA ASP A 484 -9.13 4.36 30.69
C ASP A 484 -8.23 3.34 29.98
N THR A 485 -7.57 3.76 28.91
CA THR A 485 -6.60 2.96 28.15
C THR A 485 -5.38 2.62 29.02
N LEU A 486 -4.83 3.62 29.71
CA LEU A 486 -3.71 3.42 30.62
C LEU A 486 -4.06 2.49 31.79
N GLU A 487 -5.22 2.65 32.41
CA GLU A 487 -5.66 1.80 33.54
C GLU A 487 -5.84 0.34 33.13
N LYS A 488 -6.35 0.08 31.93
CA LYS A 488 -6.48 -1.29 31.40
C LYS A 488 -5.13 -1.91 31.06
N ALA A 489 -4.17 -1.12 30.59
CA ALA A 489 -2.84 -1.58 30.21
C ALA A 489 -1.92 -1.82 31.43
N LEU A 490 -2.09 -1.06 32.52
CA LEU A 490 -1.16 -1.03 33.65
C LEU A 490 -0.85 -2.40 34.26
N PRO A 491 -1.83 -3.29 34.51
CA PRO A 491 -1.55 -4.63 35.06
C PRO A 491 -0.66 -5.48 34.14
N ASN A 492 -0.80 -5.32 32.81
CA ASN A 492 0.03 -6.02 31.84
C ASN A 492 1.44 -5.44 31.80
N ILE A 493 1.57 -4.11 31.87
CA ILE A 493 2.86 -3.40 31.93
C ILE A 493 3.66 -3.87 33.14
N GLN A 494 3.05 -3.89 34.32
CA GLN A 494 3.67 -4.34 35.57
C GLN A 494 4.14 -5.79 35.47
N LYS A 495 3.29 -6.67 34.96
CA LYS A 495 3.62 -8.08 34.83
C LYS A 495 4.74 -8.33 33.83
N LEU A 496 4.77 -7.59 32.72
CA LEU A 496 5.88 -7.65 31.76
C LEU A 496 7.19 -7.15 32.38
N ASN A 497 7.14 -6.05 33.14
CA ASN A 497 8.32 -5.51 33.81
C ASN A 497 8.96 -6.55 34.73
N GLU A 498 8.15 -7.24 35.56
CA GLU A 498 8.64 -8.30 36.44
C GLU A 498 9.20 -9.50 35.66
N LEU A 499 8.56 -9.90 34.55
CA LEU A 499 9.08 -10.96 33.69
C LEU A 499 10.44 -10.59 33.09
N PHE A 500 10.61 -9.36 32.59
CA PHE A 500 11.86 -8.91 31.97
C PHE A 500 12.99 -8.67 32.97
N LYS A 501 12.71 -8.22 34.20
CA LYS A 501 13.73 -8.18 35.27
C LYS A 501 14.35 -9.56 35.55
N SER A 502 13.59 -10.63 35.32
CA SER A 502 14.03 -12.01 35.53
C SER A 502 14.57 -12.71 34.28
N SER A 503 14.67 -12.04 33.14
CA SER A 503 14.85 -12.71 31.84
C SER A 503 16.29 -13.01 31.43
N GLY A 504 17.27 -12.33 32.01
CA GLY A 504 18.68 -12.40 31.57
C GLY A 504 18.93 -11.72 30.21
N PHE A 505 18.03 -10.84 29.76
CA PHE A 505 18.24 -9.97 28.60
C PHE A 505 19.26 -8.85 28.92
N PRO A 506 19.78 -8.14 27.89
CA PRO A 506 20.72 -7.03 28.11
C PRO A 506 20.18 -5.98 29.09
N ASP A 507 21.02 -5.53 30.02
CA ASP A 507 20.64 -4.59 31.09
C ASP A 507 20.05 -3.28 30.55
N GLU A 508 20.52 -2.81 29.39
CA GLU A 508 20.01 -1.61 28.72
C GLU A 508 18.51 -1.75 28.36
N LEU A 509 18.10 -2.92 27.86
CA LEU A 509 16.70 -3.20 27.53
C LEU A 509 15.84 -3.31 28.78
N VAL A 510 16.34 -4.02 29.79
CA VAL A 510 15.62 -4.21 31.06
C VAL A 510 15.41 -2.87 31.76
N SER A 511 16.42 -2.00 31.74
CA SER A 511 16.34 -0.64 32.27
C SER A 511 15.34 0.21 31.49
N ALA A 512 15.43 0.20 30.15
CA ALA A 512 14.49 0.94 29.29
C ALA A 512 13.02 0.54 29.53
N PHE A 513 12.75 -0.75 29.72
CA PHE A 513 11.40 -1.23 30.02
C PHE A 513 10.96 -0.87 31.45
N SER A 514 11.89 -0.92 32.41
CA SER A 514 11.62 -0.49 33.79
C SER A 514 11.25 0.98 33.86
N ASP A 515 12.00 1.84 33.16
CA ASP A 515 11.74 3.28 33.05
C ASP A 515 10.36 3.53 32.40
N PHE A 516 10.03 2.81 31.33
CA PHE A 516 8.71 2.89 30.70
C PHE A 516 7.60 2.55 31.71
N ALA A 517 7.73 1.44 32.44
CA ALA A 517 6.76 1.00 33.42
C ALA A 517 6.57 2.03 34.56
N GLU A 518 7.65 2.56 35.12
CA GLU A 518 7.61 3.56 36.20
C GLU A 518 6.92 4.87 35.75
N ASN A 519 7.20 5.32 34.52
CA ASN A 519 6.55 6.50 33.96
C ASN A 519 5.03 6.28 33.80
N MET A 520 4.60 5.10 33.37
CA MET A 520 3.18 4.76 33.22
C MET A 520 2.46 4.69 34.57
N GLU A 521 3.08 4.10 35.59
CA GLU A 521 2.56 4.09 36.97
C GLU A 521 2.42 5.50 37.55
N THR A 522 3.42 6.35 37.32
CA THR A 522 3.41 7.74 37.78
C THR A 522 2.30 8.55 37.11
N LYS A 523 2.07 8.35 35.81
CA LYS A 523 0.97 9.01 35.08
C LYS A 523 -0.41 8.57 35.59
N SER A 524 -0.62 7.26 35.77
CA SER A 524 -1.89 6.73 36.31
C SER A 524 -2.18 7.22 37.74
N SER A 525 -1.13 7.34 38.57
CA SER A 525 -1.26 7.86 39.93
C SER A 525 -1.65 9.34 39.96
N LYS A 526 -1.16 10.13 38.99
CA LYS A 526 -1.54 11.55 38.84
C LYS A 526 -2.97 11.71 38.32
N SER A 527 -3.41 10.93 37.34
CA SER A 527 -4.78 11.01 36.82
C SER A 527 -5.82 10.70 37.89
N ASN A 528 -5.55 9.70 38.75
CA ASN A 528 -6.43 9.32 39.85
C ASN A 528 -6.46 10.31 41.03
N SER A 529 -5.50 11.23 41.10
CA SER A 529 -5.50 12.30 42.11
C SER A 529 -6.35 13.53 41.73
N PHE A 530 -6.75 13.65 40.46
CA PHE A 530 -7.57 14.76 39.95
C PHE A 530 -9.04 14.38 39.72
N SER A 531 -9.38 13.10 39.73
CA SER A 531 -10.74 12.56 39.57
C SER A 531 -11.42 12.16 40.89
N ALA A 532 -10.75 12.36 42.04
CA ALA A 532 -11.24 12.04 43.39
C ALA A 532 -11.82 13.24 44.13
#